data_AF-A0A7G2CAY6-F1
#
_entry.id   AF-A0A7G2CAY6-F1
#
_cell.length_a   1.000
_cell.length_b   1.000
_cell.length_c   1.000
_cell.angle_alpha   90.00
_cell.angle_beta   90.00
_cell.angle_gamma   90.00
#
_symmetry.space_group_name_H-M   'P 1'
#
loop_
_entity.id
_entity.type
_entity.pdbx_description
1 polymer ?
#
loop_
_entity_poly.entity_id
_entity_poly.type
_entity_poly.pdbx_seq_one_letter_code
_entity_poly.pdbx_strand_id
1 'polypeptide(L)'
;MNDSRLDVREVEGLKELRFSLWCTSKMQRKNIMGIVCFPSGVQHYLGPVTANKVTSYRLVQDVPPHFSLLICEDVCLAKTEEPPSQAEMLLKEHVKVILENDEFCGSIAADHLQNLVREFPFYKSAIARFKTWLSFIVFFEKKYRSWSIVMYDDKLHEGLGLTTNTPANELRIVATQNIKCFMTGDIRRDSCKEIALRELSTHLRQSYGDSYCILRNNKYSSCVDEKGLSQITRMRSFITLNIVNFEQSMRHSNPGKYVLYDAHHPLCVWTPKST
;
A
#
# COMPACT_ATOMS: atom_id res chain seq x y z
N MET A 1 -41.07 -7.22 -2.41
CA MET A 1 -40.34 -7.80 -3.56
C MET A 1 -39.02 -7.06 -3.68
N ASN A 2 -37.92 -7.73 -3.32
CA ASN A 2 -36.58 -7.14 -3.43
C ASN A 2 -36.08 -7.37 -4.86
N ASP A 3 -36.20 -6.36 -5.70
CA ASP A 3 -35.67 -6.37 -7.06
C ASP A 3 -34.14 -6.11 -6.98
N SER A 4 -33.38 -7.15 -6.67
CA SER A 4 -31.91 -7.10 -6.71
C SER A 4 -31.44 -7.33 -8.14
N ARG A 5 -31.54 -6.32 -9.00
CA ARG A 5 -30.87 -6.35 -10.30
C ARG A 5 -29.36 -6.37 -10.09
N LEU A 6 -28.72 -7.46 -10.51
CA LEU A 6 -27.28 -7.51 -10.71
C LEU A 6 -26.94 -6.62 -11.91
N ASP A 7 -26.35 -5.47 -11.62
CA ASP A 7 -25.77 -4.58 -12.63
C ASP A 7 -24.37 -5.12 -12.93
N VAL A 8 -24.17 -5.66 -14.14
CA VAL A 8 -22.90 -6.27 -14.57
C VAL A 8 -22.29 -5.39 -15.65
N ARG A 9 -21.13 -4.80 -15.35
CA ARG A 9 -20.31 -4.04 -16.30
C ARG A 9 -19.11 -4.88 -16.73
N GLU A 10 -18.73 -4.83 -18.00
CA GLU A 10 -17.45 -5.41 -18.44
C GLU A 10 -16.32 -4.40 -18.24
N VAL A 11 -15.22 -4.86 -17.63
CA VAL A 11 -14.01 -4.08 -17.35
C VAL A 11 -12.80 -4.95 -17.71
N GLU A 12 -12.11 -4.61 -18.79
CA GLU A 12 -10.88 -5.31 -19.26
C GLU A 12 -11.03 -6.85 -19.32
N GLY A 13 -12.16 -7.34 -19.86
CA GLY A 13 -12.44 -8.77 -19.99
C GLY A 13 -12.92 -9.48 -18.70
N LEU A 14 -13.17 -8.73 -17.62
CA LEU A 14 -13.81 -9.20 -16.40
C LEU A 14 -15.22 -8.64 -16.25
N LYS A 15 -16.02 -9.31 -15.43
CA LYS A 15 -17.37 -8.87 -15.06
C LYS A 15 -17.32 -8.20 -13.69
N GLU A 16 -17.77 -6.96 -13.60
CA GLU A 16 -17.92 -6.21 -12.36
C GLU A 16 -19.27 -6.54 -11.73
N LEU A 17 -19.25 -7.07 -10.52
CA LEU A 17 -20.44 -7.29 -9.70
C LEU A 17 -20.60 -6.15 -8.71
N ARG A 18 -21.75 -5.49 -8.76
CA ARG A 18 -22.14 -4.48 -7.77
C ARG A 18 -23.02 -5.10 -6.67
N PHE A 19 -22.61 -4.94 -5.42
CA PHE A 19 -23.38 -5.32 -4.24
C PHE A 19 -23.92 -4.08 -3.56
N SER A 20 -25.23 -4.04 -3.28
CA SER A 20 -25.85 -2.98 -2.48
C SER A 20 -26.65 -3.60 -1.34
N LEU A 21 -26.25 -3.31 -0.10
CA LEU A 21 -26.95 -3.74 1.10
C LEU A 21 -27.61 -2.53 1.76
N TRP A 22 -28.90 -2.65 2.05
CA TRP A 22 -29.66 -1.64 2.76
C TRP A 22 -30.00 -2.15 4.16
N CYS A 23 -29.49 -1.49 5.18
CA CYS A 23 -29.85 -1.79 6.56
C CYS A 23 -30.90 -0.79 7.04
N THR A 24 -32.13 -1.26 7.26
CA THR A 24 -33.28 -0.42 7.64
C THR A 24 -33.41 -0.22 9.15
N SER A 25 -32.64 -0.96 9.96
CA SER A 25 -32.71 -0.91 11.43
C SER A 25 -31.43 -0.34 12.04
N LYS A 26 -31.59 0.47 13.09
CA LYS A 26 -30.45 0.87 13.94
C LYS A 26 -30.02 -0.33 14.79
N MET A 27 -28.91 -0.94 14.40
CA MET A 27 -28.23 -1.98 15.17
C MET A 27 -27.71 -1.38 16.49
N GLN A 28 -27.92 -2.08 17.61
CA GLN A 28 -27.36 -1.68 18.91
C GLN A 28 -25.83 -1.86 18.96
N ARG A 29 -25.31 -2.85 18.23
CA ARG A 29 -23.88 -3.13 18.09
C ARG A 29 -23.36 -2.42 16.86
N LYS A 30 -22.21 -1.74 16.98
CA LYS A 30 -21.59 -1.03 15.86
C LYS A 30 -20.60 -1.89 15.08
N ASN A 31 -20.03 -2.91 15.71
CA ASN A 31 -19.01 -3.80 15.12
C ASN A 31 -19.56 -4.84 14.14
N ILE A 32 -20.64 -4.54 13.42
CA ILE A 32 -21.27 -5.48 12.49
C ILE A 32 -20.82 -5.17 11.07
N MET A 33 -20.43 -6.21 10.33
CA MET A 33 -19.95 -6.11 8.95
C MET A 33 -20.65 -7.10 8.02
N GLY A 34 -20.67 -6.76 6.73
CA GLY A 34 -21.23 -7.58 5.68
C GLY A 34 -20.13 -8.26 4.87
N ILE A 35 -20.33 -9.52 4.53
CA ILE A 35 -19.42 -10.31 3.69
C ILE A 35 -20.26 -11.06 2.66
N VAL A 36 -19.85 -11.02 1.40
CA VAL A 36 -20.39 -11.92 0.37
C VAL A 36 -19.46 -13.11 0.23
N CYS A 37 -20.00 -14.31 0.37
CA CYS A 37 -19.30 -15.57 0.21
C CYS A 37 -19.64 -16.18 -1.16
N PHE A 38 -18.62 -16.40 -1.97
CA PHE A 38 -18.74 -17.04 -3.27
C PHE A 38 -18.71 -18.56 -3.14
N PRO A 39 -19.29 -19.32 -4.10
CA PRO A 39 -19.25 -20.78 -4.09
C PRO A 39 -17.82 -21.34 -4.13
N SER A 40 -16.87 -20.58 -4.67
CA SER A 40 -15.44 -20.89 -4.67
C SER A 40 -14.78 -20.83 -3.29
N GLY A 41 -15.51 -20.44 -2.24
CA GLY A 41 -14.98 -20.18 -0.90
C GLY A 41 -14.37 -18.79 -0.73
N VAL A 42 -14.24 -18.03 -1.82
CA VAL A 42 -13.69 -16.67 -1.76
C VAL A 42 -14.68 -15.73 -1.08
N GLN A 43 -14.16 -14.86 -0.21
CA GLN A 43 -14.96 -13.87 0.51
C GLN A 43 -14.75 -12.46 -0.05
N HIS A 44 -15.79 -11.64 0.02
CA HIS A 44 -15.80 -10.25 -0.40
C HIS A 44 -16.33 -9.36 0.70
N TYR A 45 -15.50 -8.44 1.19
CA TYR A 45 -15.84 -7.55 2.27
C TYR A 45 -16.75 -6.41 1.77
N LEU A 46 -17.94 -6.28 2.36
CA LEU A 46 -18.86 -5.20 2.05
C LEU A 46 -18.62 -3.95 2.91
N GLY A 47 -18.03 -4.07 4.09
CA GLY A 47 -17.93 -2.93 5.02
C GLY A 47 -18.90 -2.97 6.20
N PRO A 48 -18.92 -1.89 6.99
CA PRO A 48 -19.77 -1.75 8.18
C PRO A 48 -21.25 -1.79 7.82
N VAL A 49 -22.03 -2.60 8.51
CA VAL A 49 -23.50 -2.65 8.40
C VAL A 49 -24.11 -1.82 9.51
N THR A 50 -23.73 -0.55 9.54
CA THR A 50 -24.26 0.46 10.45
C THR A 50 -25.33 1.25 9.73
N ALA A 51 -26.57 1.22 10.24
CA ALA A 51 -27.78 1.90 9.74
C ALA A 51 -27.57 2.86 8.56
N ASN A 52 -27.52 2.34 7.32
CA ASN A 52 -27.43 3.06 6.04
C ASN A 52 -27.31 2.05 4.87
N LYS A 53 -27.12 2.57 3.65
CA LYS A 53 -26.75 1.81 2.46
C LYS A 53 -25.24 1.59 2.40
N VAL A 54 -24.83 0.38 2.10
CA VAL A 54 -23.45 0.01 1.76
C VAL A 54 -23.41 -0.44 0.31
N THR A 55 -22.44 0.04 -0.46
CA THR A 55 -22.23 -0.39 -1.85
C THR A 55 -20.78 -0.82 -2.03
N SER A 56 -20.59 -2.00 -2.62
CA SER A 56 -19.27 -2.57 -2.91
C SER A 56 -19.25 -3.14 -4.32
N TYR A 57 -18.05 -3.29 -4.87
CA TYR A 57 -17.84 -3.82 -6.21
C TYR A 57 -16.76 -4.88 -6.18
N ARG A 58 -16.88 -5.85 -7.08
CA ARG A 58 -15.90 -6.92 -7.23
C ARG A 58 -15.81 -7.38 -8.68
N LEU A 59 -14.59 -7.50 -9.18
CA LEU A 59 -14.35 -8.16 -10.47
C LEU A 59 -14.34 -9.68 -10.32
N VAL A 60 -14.99 -10.36 -11.27
CA VAL A 60 -15.00 -11.81 -11.40
C VAL A 60 -14.79 -12.21 -12.86
N GLN A 61 -14.22 -13.39 -13.09
CA GLN A 61 -14.13 -13.96 -14.44
C GLN A 61 -15.52 -14.33 -14.95
N ASP A 62 -16.30 -15.03 -14.11
CA ASP A 62 -17.66 -15.42 -14.40
C ASP A 62 -18.59 -15.06 -13.24
N VAL A 63 -19.83 -14.70 -13.58
CA VAL A 63 -20.87 -14.43 -12.59
C VAL A 63 -21.23 -15.74 -11.91
N PRO A 64 -21.03 -15.88 -10.60
CA PRO A 64 -21.38 -17.11 -9.90
C PRO A 64 -22.91 -17.31 -9.92
N PRO A 65 -23.39 -18.56 -10.03
CA PRO A 65 -24.82 -18.84 -10.09
C PRO A 65 -25.56 -18.52 -8.79
N HIS A 66 -24.84 -18.52 -7.67
CA HIS A 66 -25.35 -18.14 -6.35
C HIS A 66 -24.21 -17.55 -5.51
N PHE A 67 -24.56 -16.78 -4.50
CA PHE A 67 -23.66 -16.29 -3.47
C PHE A 67 -24.44 -16.19 -2.15
N SER A 68 -23.73 -16.23 -1.03
CA SER A 68 -24.32 -16.11 0.30
C SER A 68 -23.93 -14.77 0.92
N LEU A 69 -24.89 -14.09 1.55
CA LEU A 69 -24.61 -12.92 2.38
C LEU A 69 -24.43 -13.37 3.83
N LEU A 70 -23.28 -13.05 4.40
CA LEU A 70 -22.97 -13.21 5.81
C LEU A 70 -22.96 -11.84 6.49
N ILE A 71 -23.76 -11.69 7.54
CA ILE A 71 -23.70 -10.54 8.45
C ILE A 71 -23.12 -11.07 9.75
N CYS A 72 -21.98 -10.53 10.16
CA CYS A 72 -21.25 -11.03 11.31
C CYS A 72 -20.60 -9.90 12.12
N GLU A 73 -20.19 -10.23 13.33
CA GLU A 73 -19.47 -9.30 14.19
C GLU A 73 -17.98 -9.34 13.85
N ASP A 74 -17.37 -8.16 13.78
CA ASP A 74 -15.92 -8.05 13.74
C ASP A 74 -15.35 -8.34 15.13
N VAL A 75 -14.76 -9.52 15.27
CA VAL A 75 -14.18 -10.01 16.53
C VAL A 75 -12.87 -9.31 16.90
N CYS A 76 -12.26 -8.59 15.97
CA CYS A 76 -11.07 -7.76 16.22
C CYS A 76 -11.41 -6.44 16.93
N LEU A 77 -12.71 -6.09 17.01
CA LEU A 77 -13.18 -4.80 17.49
C LEU A 77 -14.09 -4.93 18.71
N ALA A 78 -14.07 -3.89 19.55
CA ALA A 78 -15.05 -3.76 20.62
C ALA A 78 -16.45 -3.50 20.05
N LYS A 79 -17.51 -3.88 20.78
CA LYS A 79 -18.92 -3.71 20.34
C LYS A 79 -19.32 -2.28 19.98
N THR A 80 -18.60 -1.30 20.51
CA THR A 80 -18.80 0.14 20.29
C THR A 80 -18.00 0.70 19.12
N GLU A 81 -17.03 -0.04 18.59
CA GLU A 81 -16.19 0.36 17.47
C GLU A 81 -16.86 -0.02 16.14
N GLU A 82 -16.68 0.83 15.14
CA GLU A 82 -17.16 0.58 13.78
C GLU A 82 -16.10 -0.18 12.98
N PRO A 83 -16.48 -1.20 12.19
CA PRO A 83 -15.59 -1.90 11.30
C PRO A 83 -14.96 -0.96 10.28
N PRO A 84 -13.85 -1.37 9.64
CA PRO A 84 -13.21 -0.51 8.67
C PRO A 84 -14.08 -0.35 7.42
N SER A 85 -14.01 0.80 6.77
CA SER A 85 -14.64 0.94 5.46
C SER A 85 -13.96 0.04 4.42
N GLN A 86 -14.61 -0.14 3.26
CA GLN A 86 -13.99 -0.90 2.16
C GLN A 86 -12.66 -0.27 1.72
N ALA A 87 -12.60 1.06 1.59
CA ALA A 87 -11.38 1.77 1.22
C ALA A 87 -10.26 1.56 2.26
N GLU A 88 -10.61 1.50 3.54
CA GLU A 88 -9.65 1.21 4.62
C GLU A 88 -9.09 -0.20 4.54
N MET A 89 -9.96 -1.22 4.39
CA MET A 89 -9.51 -2.61 4.18
C MET A 89 -8.68 -2.75 2.91
N LEU A 90 -9.07 -2.03 1.86
CA LEU A 90 -8.36 -2.04 0.58
C LEU A 90 -6.94 -1.49 0.73
N LEU A 91 -6.80 -0.31 1.34
CA LEU A 91 -5.50 0.30 1.60
C LEU A 91 -4.63 -0.62 2.47
N LYS A 92 -5.23 -1.25 3.50
CA LYS A 92 -4.54 -2.21 4.37
C LYS A 92 -3.97 -3.39 3.58
N GLU A 93 -4.76 -4.01 2.69
CA GLU A 93 -4.27 -5.12 1.87
C GLU A 93 -3.14 -4.68 0.91
N HIS A 94 -3.18 -3.46 0.36
CA HIS A 94 -2.09 -2.97 -0.48
C HIS A 94 -0.81 -2.77 0.32
N VAL A 95 -0.93 -2.17 1.50
CA VAL A 95 0.20 -2.01 2.41
C VAL A 95 0.82 -3.37 2.73
N LYS A 96 -0.01 -4.39 3.03
CA LYS A 96 0.47 -5.76 3.24
C LYS A 96 1.21 -6.30 2.04
N VAL A 97 0.63 -6.21 0.83
CA VAL A 97 1.28 -6.69 -0.40
C VAL A 97 2.62 -6.00 -0.64
N ILE A 98 2.70 -4.68 -0.45
CA ILE A 98 3.95 -3.92 -0.58
C ILE A 98 5.01 -4.45 0.39
N LEU A 99 4.66 -4.62 1.66
CA LEU A 99 5.59 -5.12 2.67
C LEU A 99 6.00 -6.57 2.40
N GLU A 100 5.05 -7.44 2.03
CA GLU A 100 5.31 -8.86 1.79
C GLU A 100 6.19 -9.11 0.55
N ASN A 101 6.20 -8.17 -0.42
CA ASN A 101 6.96 -8.27 -1.67
C ASN A 101 8.19 -7.35 -1.72
N ASP A 102 8.53 -6.67 -0.63
CA ASP A 102 9.73 -5.84 -0.58
C ASP A 102 11.00 -6.71 -0.56
N GLU A 103 11.96 -6.34 -1.40
CA GLU A 103 13.21 -7.08 -1.65
C GLU A 103 14.08 -7.26 -0.40
N PHE A 104 13.92 -6.38 0.59
CA PHE A 104 14.71 -6.36 1.83
C PHE A 104 13.88 -6.82 3.03
N CYS A 105 13.04 -7.84 2.83
CA CYS A 105 12.26 -8.47 3.89
C CYS A 105 11.20 -7.56 4.53
N GLY A 106 10.63 -6.60 3.81
CA GLY A 106 9.35 -6.01 4.22
C GLY A 106 9.40 -5.08 5.42
N SER A 107 10.57 -4.51 5.73
CA SER A 107 10.73 -3.41 6.68
C SER A 107 10.91 -2.09 5.94
N ILE A 108 9.91 -1.22 6.05
CA ILE A 108 9.87 0.07 5.35
C ILE A 108 9.52 1.17 6.36
N ALA A 109 10.23 2.29 6.30
CA ALA A 109 9.90 3.48 7.07
C ALA A 109 8.44 3.91 6.82
N ALA A 110 7.71 4.28 7.88
CA ALA A 110 6.29 4.60 7.78
C ALA A 110 6.00 5.72 6.78
N ASP A 111 6.82 6.76 6.74
CA ASP A 111 6.64 7.90 5.82
C ASP A 111 6.91 7.52 4.36
N HIS A 112 7.92 6.66 4.13
CA HIS A 112 8.18 6.12 2.80
C HIS A 112 7.03 5.25 2.33
N LEU A 113 6.49 4.40 3.21
CA LEU A 113 5.32 3.58 2.90
C LEU A 113 4.09 4.44 2.60
N GLN A 114 3.90 5.57 3.29
CA GLN A 114 2.85 6.53 2.97
C GLN A 114 3.01 7.07 1.54
N ASN A 115 4.22 7.47 1.16
CA ASN A 115 4.51 7.98 -0.18
C ASN A 115 4.22 6.96 -1.29
N LEU A 116 4.34 5.66 -1.00
CA LEU A 116 4.02 4.59 -1.95
C LEU A 116 2.52 4.42 -2.20
N VAL A 117 1.67 4.84 -1.27
CA VAL A 117 0.21 4.58 -1.34
C VAL A 117 -0.65 5.85 -1.36
N ARG A 118 -0.08 7.02 -1.07
CA ARG A 118 -0.84 8.29 -0.96
C ARG A 118 -1.49 8.75 -2.27
N GLU A 119 -0.94 8.30 -3.40
CA GLU A 119 -1.46 8.61 -4.73
C GLU A 119 -2.62 7.68 -5.14
N PHE A 120 -3.01 6.73 -4.28
CA PHE A 120 -4.16 5.86 -4.52
C PHE A 120 -5.47 6.68 -4.55
N PRO A 121 -6.38 6.49 -5.54
CA PRO A 121 -7.62 7.23 -5.70
C PRO A 121 -8.51 7.15 -4.46
N PHE A 122 -8.45 6.02 -3.77
CA PHE A 122 -9.19 5.74 -2.55
C PHE A 122 -8.42 6.12 -1.27
N TYR A 123 -7.17 6.61 -1.36
CA TYR A 123 -6.34 6.93 -0.19
C TYR A 123 -7.03 7.93 0.73
N LYS A 124 -7.51 9.06 0.19
CA LYS A 124 -8.20 10.10 0.97
C LYS A 124 -9.40 9.54 1.74
N SER A 125 -10.20 8.70 1.08
CA SER A 125 -11.35 8.03 1.70
C SER A 125 -10.92 7.04 2.78
N ALA A 126 -9.83 6.30 2.56
CA ALA A 126 -9.30 5.33 3.50
C ALA A 126 -8.71 5.99 4.76
N ILE A 127 -8.04 7.15 4.64
CA ILE A 127 -7.43 7.81 5.81
C ILE A 127 -8.39 8.75 6.56
N ALA A 128 -9.56 9.05 6.00
CA ALA A 128 -10.47 10.08 6.51
C ALA A 128 -10.84 9.89 8.00
N ARG A 129 -11.13 8.64 8.42
CA ARG A 129 -11.50 8.32 9.81
C ARG A 129 -10.32 8.47 10.79
N PHE A 130 -9.10 8.19 10.33
CA PHE A 130 -7.92 8.12 11.18
C PHE A 130 -7.23 9.47 11.39
N LYS A 131 -7.56 10.48 10.57
CA LYS A 131 -6.96 11.84 10.54
C LYS A 131 -5.47 11.87 10.19
N THR A 132 -4.68 10.86 10.57
CA THR A 132 -3.26 10.73 10.29
C THR A 132 -2.93 9.33 9.76
N TRP A 133 -1.86 9.25 8.97
CA TRP A 133 -1.30 7.98 8.49
C TRP A 133 -0.87 7.06 9.64
N LEU A 134 -0.20 7.62 10.65
CA LEU A 134 0.24 6.83 11.80
C LEU A 134 -0.94 6.22 12.58
N SER A 135 -2.06 6.94 12.72
CA SER A 135 -3.26 6.39 13.35
C SER A 135 -3.86 5.23 12.56
N PHE A 136 -3.85 5.29 11.22
CA PHE A 136 -4.22 4.16 10.36
C PHE A 136 -3.30 2.95 10.59
N ILE A 137 -1.99 3.19 10.58
CA ILE A 137 -0.97 2.16 10.77
C ILE A 137 -1.12 1.43 12.11
N VAL A 138 -1.24 2.19 13.20
CA VAL A 138 -1.38 1.66 14.57
C VAL A 138 -2.70 0.91 14.74
N PHE A 139 -3.78 1.37 14.12
CA PHE A 139 -5.08 0.70 14.21
C PHE A 139 -5.02 -0.71 13.61
N PHE A 140 -4.48 -0.85 12.39
CA PHE A 140 -4.42 -2.15 11.70
C PHE A 140 -3.34 -3.08 12.23
N GLU A 141 -2.29 -2.55 12.85
CA GLU A 141 -1.37 -3.33 13.69
C GLU A 141 -2.12 -3.92 14.89
N LYS A 142 -2.73 -3.07 15.72
CA LYS A 142 -3.30 -3.49 17.02
C LYS A 142 -4.55 -4.36 16.89
N LYS A 143 -5.45 -4.02 15.96
CA LYS A 143 -6.76 -4.70 15.84
C LYS A 143 -6.67 -5.91 14.91
N TYR A 144 -5.96 -5.79 13.80
CA TYR A 144 -5.94 -6.80 12.74
C TYR A 144 -4.62 -7.55 12.62
N ARG A 145 -3.57 -7.18 13.38
CA ARG A 145 -2.23 -7.80 13.33
C ARG A 145 -1.68 -7.86 11.90
N SER A 146 -1.97 -6.83 11.11
CA SER A 146 -1.67 -6.81 9.68
C SER A 146 -0.19 -6.68 9.38
N TRP A 147 0.56 -6.10 10.32
CA TRP A 147 2.01 -5.90 10.32
C TRP A 147 2.46 -5.70 11.77
N SER A 148 3.77 -5.54 11.97
CA SER A 148 4.37 -5.11 13.22
C SER A 148 5.00 -3.73 13.06
N ILE A 149 4.90 -2.88 14.07
CA ILE A 149 5.62 -1.61 14.13
C ILE A 149 6.89 -1.82 14.96
N VAL A 150 8.03 -1.42 14.40
CA VAL A 150 9.33 -1.52 15.06
C VAL A 150 10.05 -0.18 15.02
N MET A 151 10.96 0.00 15.97
CA MET A 151 11.80 1.19 16.07
C MET A 151 13.12 0.76 16.72
N TYR A 152 14.24 1.20 16.14
CA TYR A 152 15.55 0.96 16.72
C TYR A 152 15.85 2.04 17.76
N ASP A 153 16.23 1.64 18.96
CA ASP A 153 16.92 2.55 19.87
C ASP A 153 18.35 2.80 19.39
N ASP A 154 19.00 3.84 19.92
CA ASP A 154 20.33 4.26 19.48
C ASP A 154 21.39 3.14 19.69
N LYS A 155 21.28 2.36 20.77
CA LYS A 155 22.24 1.29 21.08
C LYS A 155 22.13 0.11 20.11
N LEU A 156 20.92 -0.30 19.79
CA LEU A 156 20.65 -1.35 18.83
C LEU A 156 21.02 -0.88 17.42
N HIS A 157 20.71 0.37 17.08
CA HIS A 157 21.09 0.98 15.81
C HIS A 157 22.61 0.95 15.59
N GLU A 158 23.38 1.45 16.56
CA GLU A 158 24.84 1.41 16.54
C GLU A 158 25.38 -0.02 16.50
N GLY A 159 24.82 -0.93 17.32
CA GLY A 159 25.23 -2.33 17.38
C GLY A 159 25.01 -3.11 16.08
N LEU A 160 24.03 -2.71 15.27
CA LEU A 160 23.78 -3.27 13.94
C LEU A 160 24.62 -2.62 12.84
N GLY A 161 25.35 -1.53 13.13
CA GLY A 161 26.16 -0.79 12.17
C GLY A 161 25.33 -0.07 11.11
N LEU A 162 24.09 0.32 11.44
CA LEU A 162 23.22 1.06 10.53
C LEU A 162 23.70 2.51 10.37
N THR A 163 23.58 3.07 9.18
CA THR A 163 23.94 4.46 8.90
C THR A 163 22.74 5.40 9.05
N THR A 164 22.94 6.70 8.76
CA THR A 164 21.86 7.69 8.70
C THR A 164 20.84 7.42 7.59
N ASN A 165 21.09 6.47 6.69
CA ASN A 165 20.12 6.07 5.66
C ASN A 165 18.99 5.19 6.20
N THR A 166 19.18 4.66 7.42
CA THR A 166 18.18 3.95 8.25
C THR A 166 18.28 4.53 9.66
N PRO A 167 17.68 5.70 9.92
CA PRO A 167 17.88 6.43 11.18
C PRO A 167 17.43 5.65 12.42
N ALA A 168 18.11 5.88 13.54
CA ALA A 168 17.60 5.51 14.85
C ALA A 168 16.29 6.25 15.13
N ASN A 169 15.42 5.64 15.92
CA ASN A 169 14.09 6.16 16.27
C ASN A 169 13.13 6.38 15.06
N GLU A 170 13.49 5.90 13.87
CA GLU A 170 12.58 5.87 12.73
C GLU A 170 11.53 4.78 12.95
N LEU A 171 10.26 5.12 12.78
CA LEU A 171 9.17 4.17 12.86
C LEU A 171 9.10 3.36 11.57
N ARG A 172 9.26 2.04 11.69
CA ARG A 172 9.30 1.12 10.56
C ARG A 172 8.17 0.11 10.66
N ILE A 173 7.61 -0.22 9.51
CA ILE A 173 6.50 -1.16 9.36
C ILE A 173 7.06 -2.44 8.78
N VAL A 174 6.80 -3.56 9.45
CA VAL A 174 7.35 -4.87 9.11
C VAL A 174 6.23 -5.86 8.80
N ALA A 175 6.32 -6.54 7.65
CA ALA A 175 5.43 -7.66 7.35
C ALA A 175 5.52 -8.72 8.46
N THR A 176 4.36 -9.18 8.97
CA THR A 176 4.33 -10.15 10.08
C THR A 176 5.14 -11.42 9.81
N GLN A 177 5.16 -11.89 8.56
CA GLN A 177 5.94 -13.06 8.15
C GLN A 177 7.47 -12.85 8.18
N ASN A 178 7.93 -11.59 8.11
CA ASN A 178 9.35 -11.25 8.06
C ASN A 178 9.89 -10.73 9.40
N ILE A 179 9.08 -10.75 10.47
CA ILE A 179 9.46 -10.21 11.79
C ILE A 179 10.73 -10.82 12.38
N LYS A 180 11.13 -12.02 11.95
CA LYS A 180 12.35 -12.70 12.42
C LYS A 180 13.60 -12.33 11.63
N CYS A 181 13.47 -11.79 10.42
CA CYS A 181 14.59 -11.53 9.51
C CYS A 181 14.72 -10.07 9.06
N PHE A 182 13.78 -9.20 9.45
CA PHE A 182 13.73 -7.82 8.97
C PHE A 182 15.01 -7.01 9.26
N MET A 183 15.67 -7.24 10.40
CA MET A 183 16.91 -6.53 10.75
C MET A 183 18.03 -6.82 9.74
N THR A 184 18.17 -8.07 9.31
CA THR A 184 19.13 -8.45 8.26
C THR A 184 18.79 -7.78 6.94
N GLY A 185 17.49 -7.66 6.63
CA GLY A 185 16.99 -6.92 5.48
C GLY A 185 17.36 -5.42 5.55
N ASP A 186 17.17 -4.80 6.71
CA ASP A 186 17.48 -3.39 6.93
C ASP A 186 18.98 -3.09 6.82
N ILE A 187 19.85 -3.94 7.38
CA ILE A 187 21.31 -3.84 7.20
C ILE A 187 21.69 -3.89 5.72
N ARG A 188 21.11 -4.84 4.98
CA ARG A 188 21.34 -4.97 3.53
C ARG A 188 20.85 -3.75 2.77
N ARG A 189 19.65 -3.26 3.07
CA ARG A 189 19.07 -2.06 2.44
C ARG A 189 19.96 -0.85 2.68
N ASP A 190 20.42 -0.67 3.91
CA ASP A 190 21.28 0.43 4.32
C ASP A 190 22.59 0.44 3.53
N SER A 191 23.25 -0.72 3.45
CA SER A 191 24.46 -0.90 2.63
C SER A 191 24.22 -0.62 1.15
N CYS A 192 23.11 -1.13 0.58
CA CYS A 192 22.75 -0.87 -0.82
C CYS A 192 22.51 0.61 -1.09
N LYS A 193 21.83 1.33 -0.17
CA LYS A 193 21.63 2.77 -0.27
C LYS A 193 22.94 3.53 -0.17
N GLU A 194 23.84 3.13 0.72
CA GLU A 194 25.14 3.77 0.86
C GLU A 194 26.01 3.59 -0.40
N ILE A 195 25.98 2.41 -1.01
CA ILE A 195 26.66 2.14 -2.29
C ILE A 195 26.04 3.00 -3.39
N ALA A 196 24.70 3.01 -3.52
CA ALA A 196 23.99 3.80 -4.52
C ALA A 196 24.26 5.30 -4.36
N LEU A 197 24.31 5.81 -3.12
CA LEU A 197 24.62 7.21 -2.83
C LEU A 197 26.04 7.57 -3.28
N ARG A 198 27.02 6.69 -3.02
CA ARG A 198 28.41 6.86 -3.47
C ARG A 198 28.52 6.85 -4.99
N GLU A 199 27.86 5.90 -5.66
CA GLU A 199 27.84 5.81 -7.12
C GLU A 199 27.22 7.05 -7.75
N LEU A 200 26.04 7.47 -7.27
CA LEU A 200 25.34 8.65 -7.78
C LEU A 200 26.18 9.91 -7.56
N SER A 201 26.72 10.09 -6.35
CA SER A 201 27.56 11.26 -6.02
C SER A 201 28.82 11.32 -6.88
N THR A 202 29.46 10.18 -7.13
CA THR A 202 30.66 10.09 -7.99
C THR A 202 30.33 10.48 -9.42
N HIS A 203 29.24 9.94 -9.97
CA HIS A 203 28.79 10.29 -11.31
C HIS A 203 28.47 11.78 -11.44
N LEU A 204 27.75 12.34 -10.47
CA LEU A 204 27.39 13.76 -10.47
C LEU A 204 28.62 14.66 -10.41
N ARG A 205 29.63 14.31 -9.59
CA ARG A 205 30.92 15.03 -9.57
C ARG A 205 31.68 14.91 -10.89
N GLN A 206 31.70 13.74 -11.52
CA GLN A 206 32.38 13.54 -12.80
C GLN A 206 31.70 14.30 -13.95
N SER A 207 30.37 14.32 -13.98
CA SER A 207 29.59 14.91 -15.07
C SER A 207 29.39 16.42 -14.93
N TYR A 208 29.32 16.94 -13.70
CA TYR A 208 28.97 18.34 -13.43
C TYR A 208 30.00 19.10 -12.58
N GLY A 209 31.12 18.44 -12.22
CA GLY A 209 32.19 19.00 -11.40
C GLY A 209 31.85 19.16 -9.92
N ASP A 210 32.79 19.69 -9.14
CA ASP A 210 32.61 19.96 -7.70
C ASP A 210 31.62 21.10 -7.42
N SER A 211 31.22 21.85 -8.44
CA SER A 211 30.14 22.86 -8.42
C SER A 211 28.77 22.28 -8.03
N TYR A 212 28.61 20.95 -8.13
CA TYR A 212 27.44 20.23 -7.63
C TYR A 212 27.31 20.30 -6.09
N CYS A 213 28.40 20.65 -5.39
CA CYS A 213 28.48 20.63 -3.93
C CYS A 213 28.74 22.02 -3.30
N ILE A 214 28.07 23.10 -3.69
CA ILE A 214 28.03 24.31 -2.83
C ILE A 214 26.62 24.92 -2.80
N LEU A 215 25.86 24.52 -1.78
CA LEU A 215 24.78 25.34 -1.21
C LEU A 215 25.39 26.59 -0.59
N ARG A 216 25.53 27.66 -1.38
CA ARG A 216 25.58 29.03 -0.84
C ARG A 216 24.39 29.80 -1.39
N ASN A 217 23.47 30.17 -0.49
CA ASN A 217 22.39 31.15 -0.68
C ASN A 217 21.06 30.68 -1.32
N ASN A 218 20.57 29.46 -1.03
CA ASN A 218 19.17 29.07 -1.29
C ASN A 218 18.63 29.32 -2.72
N LYS A 219 19.50 29.46 -3.72
CA LYS A 219 19.11 29.60 -5.14
C LYS A 219 19.40 28.27 -5.84
N TYR A 220 18.34 27.55 -6.19
CA TYR A 220 18.44 26.37 -7.04
C TYR A 220 18.89 26.78 -8.44
N SER A 221 20.18 26.71 -8.74
CA SER A 221 20.65 26.58 -10.12
C SER A 221 20.94 25.11 -10.35
N SER A 222 20.02 24.36 -10.96
CA SER A 222 20.36 23.02 -11.43
C SER A 222 21.35 23.17 -12.58
N CYS A 223 22.61 22.83 -12.34
CA CYS A 223 23.65 22.73 -13.38
C CYS A 223 23.39 21.59 -14.37
N VAL A 224 22.28 20.88 -14.19
CA VAL A 224 21.87 19.69 -14.92
C VAL A 224 20.76 20.10 -15.87
N ASP A 225 21.01 19.99 -17.17
CA ASP A 225 20.00 20.19 -18.22
C ASP A 225 18.98 19.02 -18.23
N GLU A 226 17.90 19.15 -19.00
CA GLU A 226 16.87 18.11 -19.09
C GLU A 226 17.44 16.76 -19.54
N LYS A 227 18.46 16.80 -20.41
CA LYS A 227 19.14 15.60 -20.90
C LYS A 227 19.91 14.91 -19.78
N GLY A 228 20.63 15.67 -18.95
CA GLY A 228 21.34 15.19 -17.78
C GLY A 228 20.39 14.63 -16.71
N LEU A 229 19.26 15.30 -16.46
CA LEU A 229 18.20 14.80 -15.57
C LEU A 229 17.61 13.49 -16.09
N SER A 230 17.34 13.39 -17.40
CA SER A 230 16.86 12.15 -18.01
C SER A 230 17.89 11.02 -17.93
N GLN A 231 19.19 11.32 -17.91
CA GLN A 231 20.23 10.30 -17.70
C GLN A 231 20.26 9.85 -16.24
N ILE A 232 20.30 10.79 -15.30
CA ILE A 232 20.33 10.52 -13.86
C ILE A 232 19.14 9.67 -13.43
N THR A 233 17.93 10.00 -13.87
CA THR A 233 16.70 9.28 -13.50
C THR A 233 16.66 7.83 -14.00
N ARG A 234 17.47 7.49 -15.01
CA ARG A 234 17.62 6.11 -15.53
C ARG A 234 18.76 5.33 -14.86
N MET A 235 19.57 5.98 -14.02
CA MET A 235 20.65 5.30 -13.32
C MET A 235 20.09 4.37 -12.24
N ARG A 236 20.68 3.17 -12.14
CA ARG A 236 20.35 2.20 -11.09
C ARG A 236 20.47 2.82 -9.70
N SER A 237 21.54 3.57 -9.44
CA SER A 237 21.78 4.22 -8.15
C SER A 237 20.69 5.23 -7.78
N PHE A 238 20.22 6.04 -8.73
CA PHE A 238 19.10 6.94 -8.51
C PHE A 238 17.81 6.17 -8.21
N ILE A 239 17.51 5.11 -8.97
CA ILE A 239 16.33 4.26 -8.77
C ILE A 239 16.37 3.59 -7.38
N THR A 240 17.53 3.09 -6.96
CA THR A 240 17.71 2.48 -5.62
C THR A 240 17.49 3.48 -4.48
N LEU A 241 17.89 4.73 -4.67
CA LEU A 241 17.70 5.79 -3.67
C LEU A 241 16.28 6.37 -3.68
N ASN A 242 15.63 6.36 -4.84
CA ASN A 242 14.31 6.92 -5.06
C ASN A 242 13.32 5.81 -5.36
N ILE A 243 12.84 5.14 -4.30
CA ILE A 243 11.79 4.14 -4.43
C ILE A 243 10.52 4.87 -4.85
N VAL A 244 10.25 4.82 -6.14
CA VAL A 244 9.09 5.44 -6.77
C VAL A 244 7.82 4.79 -6.26
N ASN A 245 6.71 5.54 -6.31
CA ASN A 245 5.35 5.06 -6.09
C ASN A 245 5.19 3.60 -6.58
N PHE A 246 4.66 2.73 -5.72
CA PHE A 246 4.53 1.29 -5.98
C PHE A 246 3.75 1.01 -7.27
N GLU A 247 2.81 1.87 -7.65
CA GLU A 247 2.12 1.82 -8.95
C GLU A 247 3.09 1.90 -10.12
N GLN A 248 4.00 2.88 -10.09
CA GLN A 248 4.99 3.07 -11.13
C GLN A 248 5.97 1.89 -11.13
N SER A 249 6.43 1.45 -9.96
CA SER A 249 7.31 0.28 -9.82
C SER A 249 6.67 -1.00 -10.37
N MET A 250 5.38 -1.24 -10.12
CA MET A 250 4.65 -2.40 -10.64
C MET A 250 4.47 -2.36 -12.17
N ARG A 251 4.17 -1.19 -12.74
CA ARG A 251 4.08 -1.00 -14.20
C ARG A 251 5.42 -1.26 -14.90
N HIS A 252 6.53 -0.86 -14.28
CA HIS A 252 7.88 -1.08 -14.84
C HIS A 252 8.31 -2.54 -14.74
N SER A 253 8.03 -3.21 -13.62
CA SER A 253 8.47 -4.60 -13.39
C SER A 253 7.62 -5.65 -14.12
N ASN A 254 6.40 -5.30 -14.55
CA ASN A 254 5.50 -6.23 -15.24
C ASN A 254 4.90 -5.61 -16.52
N PRO A 255 5.71 -5.31 -17.54
CA PRO A 255 5.21 -4.83 -18.83
C PRO A 255 4.27 -5.88 -19.44
N GLY A 256 3.06 -5.47 -19.82
CA GLY A 256 2.03 -6.35 -20.37
C GLY A 256 0.95 -6.79 -19.36
N LYS A 257 1.06 -6.37 -18.09
CA LYS A 257 -0.04 -6.51 -17.13
C LYS A 257 -0.81 -5.20 -17.01
N TYR A 258 -2.12 -5.27 -17.20
CA TYR A 258 -2.99 -4.11 -16.99
C TYR A 258 -3.22 -3.95 -15.49
N VAL A 259 -3.04 -2.72 -15.01
CA VAL A 259 -3.32 -2.33 -13.63
C VAL A 259 -4.66 -1.63 -13.63
N LEU A 260 -5.70 -2.33 -13.18
CA LEU A 260 -7.00 -1.70 -12.97
C LEU A 260 -6.93 -0.83 -11.72
N TYR A 261 -7.41 0.40 -11.88
CA TYR A 261 -7.28 1.41 -10.86
C TYR A 261 -8.47 2.35 -10.88
N ASP A 262 -9.48 1.99 -10.12
CA ASP A 262 -10.57 2.90 -9.81
C ASP A 262 -10.92 2.81 -8.31
N ALA A 263 -11.80 3.70 -7.86
CA ALA A 263 -12.18 3.79 -6.46
C ALA A 263 -12.81 2.51 -5.88
N HIS A 264 -13.23 1.59 -6.74
CA HIS A 264 -13.90 0.33 -6.42
C HIS A 264 -13.06 -0.91 -6.77
N HIS A 265 -12.13 -0.78 -7.71
CA HIS A 265 -11.22 -1.84 -8.15
C HIS A 265 -9.77 -1.41 -7.87
N PRO A 266 -9.18 -1.91 -6.75
CA PRO A 266 -7.76 -1.69 -6.48
C PRO A 266 -6.86 -2.24 -7.58
N LEU A 267 -5.54 -2.01 -7.43
CA LEU A 267 -4.46 -2.59 -8.22
C LEU A 267 -4.63 -4.10 -8.44
N CYS A 268 -5.40 -4.48 -9.46
CA CYS A 268 -5.51 -5.84 -9.95
C CYS A 268 -4.53 -5.98 -11.10
N VAL A 269 -3.52 -6.82 -10.88
CA VAL A 269 -2.50 -7.13 -11.87
C VAL A 269 -3.03 -8.27 -12.74
N TRP A 270 -3.51 -7.94 -13.94
CA TRP A 270 -4.05 -8.92 -14.87
C TRP A 270 -3.11 -9.13 -16.06
N THR A 271 -2.80 -10.40 -16.35
CA THR A 271 -2.21 -10.82 -17.63
C THR A 271 -3.34 -11.20 -18.59
N PRO A 272 -3.41 -10.63 -19.80
CA PRO A 272 -4.26 -11.16 -20.85
C PRO A 272 -3.98 -12.64 -21.04
N LYS A 273 -5.03 -13.46 -21.12
CA LYS A 273 -4.88 -14.80 -21.71
C LYS A 273 -4.41 -14.56 -23.15
N SER A 274 -3.24 -15.07 -23.48
CA SER A 274 -2.77 -15.14 -24.86
C SER A 274 -3.84 -15.85 -25.69
N THR A 275 -4.44 -15.11 -26.61
CA THR A 275 -5.30 -15.64 -27.69
C THR A 275 -4.53 -16.58 -28.58
#